data_AF-A0A7W5GVR0-F1
#
_entry.id   AF-A0A7W5GVR0-F1
#
_cell.length_a   1.000
_cell.length_b   1.000
_cell.length_c   1.000
_cell.angle_alpha   90.00
_cell.angle_beta   90.00
_cell.angle_gamma   90.00
#
_symmetry.space_group_name_H-M   'P 1'
#
loop_
_entity.id
_entity.type
_entity.pdbx_description
1 polymer ?
#
loop_
_entity_poly.entity_id
_entity_poly.type
_entity_poly.pdbx_seq_one_letter_code
_entity_poly.pdbx_strand_id
1 'polypeptide(L)' 'MITEPHIPDPDGFYAAWIAAHEGLTEAQSADYNARLVLLLANQCGDQQVLLDCIAAARESGTTSPTDNNRHPT' A
#
# COMPACT_ATOMS: atom_id res chain seq x y z
N MET A 1 -0.12 4.63 -14.99
CA MET A 1 -0.68 4.37 -13.65
C MET A 1 -1.45 5.61 -13.17
N ILE A 2 -2.66 5.44 -12.63
CA ILE A 2 -3.39 6.54 -11.96
C ILE A 2 -2.88 6.59 -10.51
N THR A 3 -2.27 7.70 -10.11
CA THR A 3 -1.76 7.92 -8.73
C THR A 3 -2.73 8.73 -7.87
N GLU A 4 -3.86 9.16 -8.45
CA GLU A 4 -4.92 9.90 -7.78
C GLU A 4 -6.04 8.94 -7.36
N PRO A 5 -6.64 9.10 -6.18
CA PRO A 5 -7.67 8.19 -5.70
C PRO A 5 -8.90 8.23 -6.62
N HIS A 6 -9.08 7.18 -7.42
CA HIS A 6 -10.24 6.97 -8.29
C HIS A 6 -11.40 6.25 -7.54
N ILE A 7 -11.25 6.05 -6.24
CA ILE A 7 -12.24 5.41 -5.38
C ILE A 7 -13.23 6.47 -4.90
N PRO A 8 -14.56 6.27 -5.04
CA PRO A 8 -15.56 7.25 -4.62
C PRO A 8 -15.52 7.59 -3.11
N ASP A 9 -15.08 6.63 -2.29
CA ASP A 9 -14.96 6.77 -0.84
C ASP A 9 -13.63 6.13 -0.38
N PRO A 10 -12.51 6.86 -0.45
CA PRO A 10 -11.20 6.35 -0.05
C PRO A 10 -11.11 6.14 1.48
N ASP A 11 -11.76 7.00 2.26
CA ASP A 11 -11.75 6.94 3.72
C ASP A 11 -12.53 5.72 4.22
N GLY A 12 -13.70 5.44 3.63
CA GLY A 12 -14.49 4.26 3.95
C GLY A 12 -13.78 2.96 3.60
N PHE A 13 -13.07 2.91 2.47
CA PHE A 13 -12.23 1.76 2.14
C PHE A 13 -11.10 1.57 3.16
N TYR A 14 -10.40 2.65 3.52
CA TYR A 14 -9.29 2.58 4.48
C TYR A 14 -9.78 2.14 5.87
N ALA A 15 -10.91 2.68 6.34
CA ALA A 15 -11.51 2.30 7.61
C ALA A 15 -11.93 0.81 7.62
N ALA A 16 -12.56 0.33 6.55
CA ALA A 16 -12.94 -1.08 6.41
C ALA A 16 -11.72 -2.01 6.38
N TRP A 17 -10.64 -1.60 5.70
CA TRP A 17 -9.40 -2.35 5.66
C TRP A 17 -8.75 -2.46 7.04
N ILE A 18 -8.62 -1.35 7.78
CA ILE A 18 -8.07 -1.36 9.15
C ILE A 18 -8.94 -2.21 10.08
N ALA A 19 -10.27 -2.08 10.02
CA ALA A 19 -11.18 -2.88 10.83
C ALA A 19 -11.03 -4.39 10.54
N ALA A 20 -10.72 -4.78 9.30
CA ALA A 20 -10.49 -6.17 8.94
C ALA A 20 -9.24 -6.78 9.60
N HIS A 21 -8.33 -5.95 10.12
CA HIS A 21 -7.15 -6.40 10.88
C HIS A 21 -7.44 -6.59 12.38
N GLU A 22 -8.58 -6.15 12.90
CA GLU A 22 -8.90 -6.31 14.32
C GLU A 22 -8.92 -7.78 14.75
N GLY A 23 -8.14 -8.11 15.78
CA GLY A 23 -8.01 -9.47 16.30
C GLY A 23 -7.05 -10.37 15.51
N LEU A 24 -6.41 -9.87 14.44
CA LEU A 24 -5.37 -10.61 13.73
C LEU A 24 -3.99 -10.36 14.36
N THR A 25 -3.19 -11.42 14.44
CA THR A 25 -1.74 -11.30 14.68
C THR A 25 -1.05 -10.64 13.49
N GLU A 26 0.21 -10.22 13.65
CA GLU A 26 1.02 -9.67 12.56
C GLU A 26 1.15 -10.63 11.38
N ALA A 27 1.39 -11.92 11.66
CA ALA A 27 1.49 -12.95 10.62
C ALA A 27 0.16 -13.15 9.86
N GLN A 28 -0.97 -13.14 10.57
CA GLN A 28 -2.29 -13.24 9.96
C GLN A 28 -2.63 -11.98 9.16
N SER A 29 -2.21 -10.80 9.63
CA SER A 29 -2.38 -9.53 8.92
C SER A 29 -1.57 -9.51 7.61
N ALA A 30 -0.35 -10.04 7.62
CA ALA A 30 0.47 -10.17 6.42
C ALA A 30 -0.18 -11.13 5.40
N ASP A 31 -0.70 -12.27 5.86
CA ASP A 31 -1.41 -13.23 5.01
C ASP A 31 -2.72 -12.63 4.44
N TYR A 32 -3.51 -11.96 5.29
CA TYR A 32 -4.69 -11.21 4.85
C TYR A 32 -4.36 -10.21 3.73
N ASN A 33 -3.30 -9.42 3.91
CA ASN A 33 -2.85 -8.45 2.90
C ASN A 33 -2.42 -9.14 1.60
N ALA A 34 -1.70 -10.26 1.67
CA ALA A 34 -1.31 -11.00 0.46
C ALA A 34 -2.52 -11.50 -0.33
N ARG A 35 -3.53 -12.03 0.35
CA ARG A 35 -4.80 -12.46 -0.28
C ARG A 35 -5.55 -11.28 -0.88
N LEU A 36 -5.65 -10.16 -0.16
CA LEU A 36 -6.32 -8.95 -0.63
C LEU A 36 -5.65 -8.41 -1.89
N VAL A 37 -4.31 -8.30 -1.91
CA VAL A 37 -3.55 -7.86 -3.08
C VAL A 37 -3.81 -8.76 -4.29
N LEU A 38 -3.84 -10.08 -4.11
CA LEU A 38 -4.13 -11.01 -5.21
C LEU A 38 -5.55 -10.84 -5.76
N LEU A 39 -6.55 -10.64 -4.89
CA LEU A 39 -7.92 -10.39 -5.30
C LEU A 39 -8.06 -9.07 -6.08
N LEU A 40 -7.41 -8.00 -5.60
CA LEU A 40 -7.38 -6.71 -6.29
C LEU A 40 -6.65 -6.80 -7.64
N ALA A 41 -5.55 -7.57 -7.70
CA ALA A 41 -4.82 -7.80 -8.94
C ALA A 41 -5.69 -8.52 -9.99
N ASN A 42 -6.44 -9.54 -9.56
CA ASN A 42 -7.39 -10.24 -10.43
C ASN A 42 -8.52 -9.32 -10.92
N GLN A 43 -9.00 -8.40 -10.07
CA GLN A 43 -10.04 -7.45 -10.44
C GLN A 43 -9.52 -6.37 -11.41
N CYS A 44 -8.25 -5.99 -11.30
CA CYS A 44 -7.58 -5.05 -12.21
C CYS A 44 -7.40 -5.64 -13.61
N GLY A 45 -6.97 -6.91 -13.71
CA GLY A 45 -6.88 -7.65 -14.97
C GLY A 45 -5.75 -7.20 -15.93
N ASP A 46 -4.98 -6.17 -15.59
CA ASP A 46 -3.89 -5.64 -16.42
C ASP A 46 -2.53 -5.87 -15.75
N GLN A 47 -1.73 -6.79 -16.31
CA GLN A 47 -0.41 -7.11 -15.80
C GLN A 47 0.56 -5.92 -15.83
N GLN A 48 0.52 -5.06 -16.84
CA GLN A 48 1.45 -3.93 -16.92
C GLN A 48 1.15 -2.91 -15.83
N VAL A 49 -0.13 -2.63 -15.57
CA VAL A 49 -0.54 -1.77 -14.45
C VAL A 49 -0.07 -2.34 -13.11
N LEU A 50 -0.15 -3.66 -12.91
CA LEU A 50 0.32 -4.31 -11.69
C LEU A 50 1.84 -4.20 -11.52
N LEU A 51 2.61 -4.36 -12.60
CA LEU A 51 4.07 -4.19 -12.58
C LEU A 51 4.48 -2.75 -12.28
N ASP A 52 3.78 -1.78 -12.86
CA ASP A 52 3.98 -0.35 -12.57
C ASP A 52 3.71 -0.04 -11.10
N CYS A 53 2.63 -0.58 -10.52
CA CYS A 53 2.32 -0.43 -9.10
C CYS A 53 3.42 -1.01 -8.20
N ILE A 54 3.99 -2.16 -8.55
CA ILE A 54 5.11 -2.77 -7.80
C ILE A 54 6.35 -1.86 -7.85
N ALA A 55 6.67 -1.29 -9.02
CA ALA A 55 7.77 -0.36 -9.17
C ALA A 55 7.55 0.90 -8.31
N ALA A 56 6.38 1.51 -8.38
CA ALA A 56 6.02 2.71 -7.62
C ALA A 56 6.03 2.48 -6.09
N ALA A 57 5.57 1.32 -5.63
CA ALA A 57 5.58 0.96 -4.21
C ALA A 57 7.02 0.86 -3.65
N ARG A 58 7.98 0.39 -4.46
CA ARG A 58 9.40 0.32 -4.06
C ARG A 58 10.02 1.71 -3.93
N GLU A 59 9.69 2.63 -4.82
CA GLU A 59 10.21 4.00 -4.79
C GLU A 59 9.67 4.78 -3.58
N SER A 60 8.38 4.64 -3.29
CA SER A 60 7.72 5.28 -2.14
C SER A 60 8.24 4.77 -0.78
N GLY A 61 8.68 3.52 -0.70
CA GLY A 61 9.32 2.97 0.50
C GLY A 61 10.76 3.45 0.74
N THR A 62 11.38 4.12 -0.25
CA THR A 62 12.78 4.57 -0.19
C THR A 62 12.91 6.04 0.24
N THR A 63 11.82 6.81 0.34
CA THR A 63 11.83 8.18 0.88
C THR A 63 11.70 8.18 2.40
N SER A 64 12.68 7.60 3.09
CA SER A 64 13.07 8.10 4.42
C SER A 64 14.23 9.06 4.21
N PRO A 65 14.08 10.38 4.44
CA PRO A 65 15.22 11.28 4.46
C PRO A 65 16.04 10.98 5.72
N THR A 66 17.09 10.18 5.57
CA THR A 66 18.19 10.15 6.54
C THR A 66 18.99 11.44 6.39
N ASP A 67 18.99 12.21 7.48
CA ASP A 67 20.04 13.14 7.93
C ASP A 67 20.31 14.43 7.13
N ASN A 68 19.82 15.56 7.64
CA ASN A 68 20.59 16.80 7.60
C ASN A 68 20.19 17.74 8.75
N ASN A 69 20.69 17.49 9.95
CA ASN A 69 21.00 18.60 10.84
C ASN A 69 22.39 18.41 11.49
N ARG A 70 23.41 18.61 10.65
CA ARG A 70 24.70 19.17 11.07
C ARG A 70 24.43 20.36 11.99
N HIS A 71 24.77 20.25 13.28
CA HIS A 71 24.92 21.42 14.14
C HIS A 71 26.41 21.80 14.20
N PRO A 72 26.83 22.97 13.68
CA PRO A 72 28.12 23.55 14.02
C PRO A 72 27.94 24.51 15.21
N THR A 73 28.47 24.13 16.37
CA THR A 73 29.00 25.08 17.38
C THR A 73 30.11 24.42 18.17
#